data_AF-A0A7X3Z821-F1
#
_entry.id   AF-A0A7X3Z821-F1
#
_cell.length_a   1.000
_cell.length_b   1.000
_cell.length_c   1.000
_cell.angle_alpha   90.00
_cell.angle_beta   90.00
_cell.angle_gamma   90.00
#
_symmetry.space_group_name_H-M   'P 1'
#
loop_
_entity.id
_entity.type
_entity.pdbx_description
1 polymer ?
#
loop_
_entity_poly.entity_id
_entity_poly.type
_entity_poly.pdbx_seq_one_letter_code
_entity_poly.pdbx_strand_id
1 'polypeptide(L)'
;MIPAEISSTCTPDKRLSTLVELCRTVLRAEEVWLFGSRARGDSHDDSDWDVMAIIDDNAPDDMTDPMTLWQVKKRVDLSLDLLAVKKSDFLSAQNAVTTLSHEVKREGIRLACQAGFPRRQQCEKARS
;
A
#
# COMPACT_ATOMS: atom_id res chain seq x y z
N MET A 1 -26.62 21.08 -4.70
CA MET A 1 -26.65 19.68 -5.19
C MET A 1 -25.63 19.60 -6.30
N ILE A 2 -24.40 19.18 -5.98
CA ILE A 2 -23.25 19.15 -6.90
C ILE A 2 -23.11 17.70 -7.38
N PRO A 3 -22.95 17.42 -8.69
CA PRO A 3 -22.98 16.06 -9.21
C PRO A 3 -21.66 15.33 -8.93
N ALA A 4 -21.75 14.09 -8.47
CA ALA A 4 -20.63 13.17 -8.36
C ALA A 4 -20.33 12.57 -9.74
N GLU A 5 -19.59 13.31 -10.57
CA GLU A 5 -18.75 12.70 -11.59
C GLU A 5 -17.48 12.22 -10.88
N ILE A 6 -17.35 10.92 -10.61
CA ILE A 6 -16.03 10.32 -10.42
C ILE A 6 -15.83 9.31 -11.54
N SER A 7 -14.96 9.75 -12.44
CA SER A 7 -14.55 9.12 -13.66
C SER A 7 -13.91 7.75 -13.42
N SER A 8 -14.47 6.74 -14.08
CA SER A 8 -13.75 5.54 -14.47
C SER A 8 -12.65 5.92 -15.48
N THR A 9 -11.42 6.23 -15.03
CA THR A 9 -10.25 6.24 -15.92
C THR A 9 -8.95 5.84 -15.20
N CYS A 10 -8.24 4.89 -15.82
CA CYS A 10 -6.99 4.25 -15.44
C CYS A 10 -5.76 5.18 -15.36
N THR A 11 -5.82 6.23 -14.57
CA THR A 11 -4.60 6.93 -14.11
C THR A 11 -4.41 6.53 -12.64
N PRO A 12 -3.28 5.93 -12.22
CA PRO A 12 -3.02 5.81 -10.79
C PRO A 12 -3.15 7.22 -10.22
N ASP A 13 -4.11 7.40 -9.32
CA ASP A 13 -4.45 8.69 -8.75
C ASP A 13 -3.15 9.41 -8.36
N LYS A 14 -2.92 10.63 -8.86
CA LYS A 14 -1.67 11.36 -8.60
C LYS A 14 -1.34 11.39 -7.11
N ARG A 15 -2.39 11.42 -6.28
CA ARG A 15 -2.29 11.36 -4.82
C ARG A 15 -1.69 10.04 -4.32
N LEU A 16 -2.07 8.91 -4.93
CA LEU A 16 -1.50 7.59 -4.63
C LEU A 16 -0.04 7.51 -5.02
N SER A 17 0.34 8.06 -6.18
CA SER A 17 1.76 8.15 -6.57
C SER A 17 2.57 8.98 -5.57
N THR A 18 2.04 10.12 -5.13
CA THR A 18 2.67 10.93 -4.07
C THR A 18 2.82 10.16 -2.77
N LEU A 19 1.80 9.40 -2.34
CA LEU A 19 1.88 8.55 -1.14
C LEU A 19 3.01 7.52 -1.26
N VAL A 20 3.11 6.84 -2.40
CA VAL A 20 4.15 5.84 -2.66
C VAL A 20 5.54 6.47 -2.57
N GLU A 21 5.72 7.66 -3.14
CA GLU A 21 6.98 8.41 -3.04
C GLU A 21 7.30 8.82 -1.59
N LEU A 22 6.30 9.28 -0.83
CA LEU A 22 6.47 9.59 0.59
C LEU A 22 6.85 8.34 1.40
N CYS A 23 6.23 7.20 1.15
CA CYS A 23 6.59 5.94 1.82
C CYS A 23 8.05 5.55 1.53
N ARG A 24 8.51 5.74 0.29
CA ARG A 24 9.89 5.44 -0.12
C ARG A 24 10.92 6.40 0.46
N THR A 25 10.56 7.67 0.62
CA THR A 25 11.50 8.72 1.06
C THR A 25 11.51 8.91 2.57
N VAL A 26 10.34 8.89 3.20
CA VAL A 26 10.16 9.09 4.66
C VAL A 26 10.34 7.77 5.41
N LEU A 27 9.62 6.73 5.00
CA LEU A 27 9.64 5.43 5.70
C LEU A 27 10.72 4.48 5.16
N ARG A 28 11.47 4.90 4.13
CA ARG A 28 12.46 4.07 3.43
C ARG A 28 11.88 2.72 3.01
N ALA A 29 10.60 2.69 2.65
CA ALA A 29 9.90 1.47 2.29
C ALA A 29 10.59 0.78 1.11
N GLU A 30 10.91 -0.51 1.28
CA GLU A 30 11.39 -1.39 0.22
C GLU A 30 10.25 -1.73 -0.74
N GLU A 31 9.05 -1.94 -0.20
CA GLU A 31 7.86 -2.24 -0.98
C GLU A 31 6.65 -1.48 -0.50
N VAL A 32 5.74 -1.22 -1.43
CA VAL A 32 4.44 -0.63 -1.12
C VAL A 32 3.38 -1.47 -1.81
N TRP A 33 2.42 -1.94 -1.03
CA TRP A 33 1.33 -2.81 -1.44
C TRP A 33 -0.01 -2.13 -1.16
N LEU A 34 -0.91 -2.18 -2.12
CA LEU A 34 -2.32 -1.86 -1.93
C LEU A 34 -3.06 -3.14 -1.58
N PHE A 35 -3.91 -3.11 -0.57
CA PHE A 35 -4.77 -4.23 -0.18
C PHE A 35 -6.20 -3.73 0.10
N GLY A 36 -7.05 -4.59 0.65
CA GLY A 36 -8.42 -4.24 1.00
C GLY A 36 -9.39 -4.21 -0.20
N SER A 37 -10.51 -3.50 -0.04
CA SER A 37 -11.63 -3.50 -0.99
C SER A 37 -11.21 -3.01 -2.39
N ARG A 38 -10.30 -2.03 -2.44
CA ARG A 38 -9.76 -1.48 -3.70
C ARG A 38 -8.86 -2.47 -4.44
N ALA A 39 -8.11 -3.31 -3.71
CA ALA A 39 -7.32 -4.38 -4.34
C ALA A 39 -8.20 -5.54 -4.84
N ARG A 40 -9.31 -5.82 -4.14
CA ARG A 40 -10.30 -6.85 -4.52
C ARG A 40 -11.22 -6.41 -5.67
N GLY A 41 -11.29 -5.11 -5.97
CA GLY A 41 -12.20 -4.55 -6.96
C GLY A 41 -13.65 -4.42 -6.48
N ASP A 42 -13.89 -4.49 -5.18
CA ASP A 42 -15.21 -4.36 -4.53
C ASP A 42 -15.37 -3.00 -3.82
N SER A 43 -14.50 -2.05 -4.13
CA SER A 43 -14.49 -0.71 -3.54
C SER A 43 -15.57 0.19 -4.12
N HIS A 44 -16.22 0.94 -3.24
CA HIS A 44 -17.06 2.09 -3.61
C HIS A 44 -16.23 3.39 -3.63
N ASP A 45 -16.77 4.45 -4.24
CA ASP A 45 -16.07 5.74 -4.39
C ASP A 45 -15.59 6.36 -3.06
N ASP A 46 -16.33 6.14 -1.97
CA ASP A 46 -15.97 6.58 -0.60
C ASP A 46 -15.06 5.60 0.17
N SER A 47 -14.63 4.49 -0.44
CA SER A 47 -13.80 3.50 0.26
C SER A 47 -12.39 4.03 0.52
N ASP A 48 -11.92 3.82 1.74
CA ASP A 48 -10.54 4.12 2.12
C ASP A 48 -9.54 3.32 1.25
N TRP A 49 -8.35 3.88 1.03
CA TRP A 49 -7.23 3.20 0.39
C TRP A 49 -6.37 2.47 1.43
N ASP A 50 -6.40 1.15 1.47
CA ASP A 50 -5.55 0.39 2.41
C ASP A 50 -4.17 0.10 1.82
N VAL A 51 -3.14 0.74 2.35
CA VAL A 51 -1.76 0.65 1.85
C VAL A 51 -0.82 0.14 2.93
N MET A 52 -0.03 -0.87 2.58
CA MET A 52 1.00 -1.44 3.45
C MET A 52 2.38 -1.18 2.87
N ALA A 53 3.19 -0.45 3.63
CA ALA A 53 4.61 -0.22 3.37
C ALA A 53 5.44 -1.29 4.10
N ILE A 54 6.26 -2.03 3.35
CA ILE A 54 7.23 -2.96 3.93
C ILE A 54 8.56 -2.21 4.05
N ILE A 55 9.06 -2.08 5.28
CA ILE A 55 10.33 -1.43 5.59
C ILE A 55 11.40 -2.47 5.93
N ASP A 56 12.67 -2.08 5.83
CA ASP A 56 13.79 -2.93 6.24
C ASP A 56 13.77 -3.20 7.75
N ASP A 57 14.23 -4.37 8.19
CA ASP A 57 14.22 -4.75 9.61
C ASP A 57 15.17 -3.89 10.46
N ASN A 58 16.21 -3.33 9.83
CA ASN A 58 17.15 -2.39 10.43
C ASN A 58 16.64 -0.94 10.41
N ALA A 59 15.44 -0.69 9.87
CA ALA A 59 14.81 0.61 9.97
C ALA A 59 14.52 0.95 11.45
N PRO A 60 14.65 2.23 11.86
CA PRO A 60 14.24 2.67 13.18
C PRO A 60 12.77 2.33 13.45
N ASP A 61 12.45 1.92 14.68
CA ASP A 61 11.08 1.60 15.08
C ASP A 61 10.13 2.79 14.91
N ASP A 62 10.65 4.01 14.96
CA ASP A 62 9.96 5.27 14.66
C ASP A 62 9.31 5.30 13.27
N MET A 63 9.79 4.48 12.32
CA MET A 63 9.20 4.38 10.97
C MET A 63 7.92 3.54 10.95
N THR A 64 7.72 2.67 11.96
CA THR A 64 6.45 1.97 12.20
C THR A 64 5.56 2.72 13.19
N ASP A 65 6.03 3.83 13.73
CA ASP A 65 5.28 4.59 14.74
C ASP A 65 4.00 5.18 14.12
N PRO A 66 2.83 4.98 14.77
CA PRO A 66 1.56 5.50 14.27
C PRO A 66 1.56 7.01 14.03
N MET A 67 2.33 7.80 14.79
CA MET A 67 2.44 9.24 14.57
C MET A 67 3.17 9.54 13.26
N THR A 68 4.24 8.83 12.96
CA THR A 68 4.97 8.96 11.67
C THR A 68 4.07 8.60 10.50
N LEU A 69 3.32 7.50 10.60
CA LEU A 69 2.37 7.08 9.57
C LEU A 69 1.24 8.09 9.39
N TRP A 70 0.69 8.62 10.49
CA TRP A 70 -0.31 9.67 10.46
C TRP A 70 0.23 10.95 9.82
N GLN A 71 1.48 11.34 10.08
CA GLN A 71 2.11 12.48 9.45
C GLN A 71 2.32 12.30 7.94
N VAL A 72 2.62 11.08 7.47
CA VAL A 72 2.71 10.76 6.04
C VAL A 72 1.31 10.84 5.42
N LYS A 73 0.31 10.20 6.05
CA LYS A 73 -1.09 10.25 5.62
C LYS A 73 -1.59 11.69 5.51
N LYS A 74 -1.34 12.54 6.51
CA LYS A 74 -1.77 13.95 6.52
C LYS A 74 -1.18 14.81 5.40
N ARG A 75 -0.07 14.41 4.78
CA ARG A 75 0.52 15.11 3.63
C ARG A 75 -0.21 14.82 2.33
N VAL A 76 -1.06 13.79 2.31
CA VAL A 76 -1.85 13.40 1.15
C VAL A 76 -3.33 13.57 1.50
N ASP A 77 -4.04 14.36 0.71
CA ASP A 77 -5.49 14.52 0.89
C ASP A 77 -6.24 13.30 0.34
N LEU A 78 -6.06 12.15 0.99
CA LEU A 78 -6.68 10.88 0.65
C LEU A 78 -7.15 10.18 1.93
N SER A 79 -8.38 9.68 1.88
CA SER A 79 -8.90 8.76 2.88
C SER A 79 -8.23 7.40 2.63
N LEU A 80 -7.20 7.09 3.43
CA LEU A 80 -6.36 5.89 3.29
C LEU A 80 -5.99 5.34 4.66
N ASP A 81 -5.83 4.03 4.78
CA ASP A 81 -5.15 3.42 5.92
C ASP A 81 -3.71 3.09 5.53
N LEU A 82 -2.74 3.54 6.33
CA LEU A 82 -1.32 3.32 6.05
C LEU A 82 -0.73 2.48 7.17
N LEU A 83 -0.31 1.27 6.82
CA LEU A 83 0.39 0.37 7.72
C LEU A 83 1.86 0.29 7.31
N ALA A 84 2.78 0.40 8.25
CA ALA A 84 4.18 0.07 8.03
C ALA A 84 4.54 -1.17 8.85
N VAL A 85 5.17 -2.15 8.19
CA VAL A 85 5.60 -3.40 8.81
C VAL A 85 7.02 -3.72 8.43
N LYS A 86 7.78 -4.27 9.37
CA LYS A 86 9.11 -4.80 9.10
C LYS A 86 9.01 -6.02 8.17
N LYS A 87 10.05 -6.22 7.37
CA LYS A 87 10.14 -7.32 6.42
C LYS A 87 10.11 -8.68 7.11
N SER A 88 10.78 -8.87 8.24
CA SER A 88 10.71 -10.08 9.07
C SER A 88 9.28 -10.40 9.49
N ASP A 89 8.54 -9.36 9.90
CA ASP A 89 7.20 -9.49 10.45
C ASP A 89 6.21 -9.81 9.34
N PHE A 90 6.35 -9.14 8.19
CA PHE A 90 5.59 -9.48 6.99
C PHE A 90 5.87 -10.92 6.54
N LEU A 91 7.15 -11.32 6.46
CA LEU A 91 7.56 -12.63 5.98
C LEU A 91 7.17 -13.79 6.92
N SER A 92 7.09 -13.53 8.22
CA SER A 92 6.60 -14.51 9.20
C SER A 92 5.07 -14.59 9.20
N ALA A 93 4.37 -13.45 9.12
CA ALA A 93 2.91 -13.39 9.14
C ALA A 93 2.25 -13.83 7.83
N GLN A 94 2.88 -13.64 6.65
CA GLN A 94 2.28 -13.93 5.34
C GLN A 94 1.79 -15.38 5.14
N ASN A 95 2.21 -16.33 5.98
CA ASN A 95 1.79 -17.73 5.92
C ASN A 95 0.63 -18.04 6.89
N ALA A 96 0.29 -17.12 7.78
CA ALA A 96 -0.83 -17.23 8.69
C ALA A 96 -2.10 -16.65 8.05
N VAL A 97 -3.06 -17.53 7.75
CA VAL A 97 -4.30 -17.22 6.98
C VAL A 97 -5.13 -16.10 7.60
N THR A 98 -5.02 -15.89 8.91
CA THR A 98 -5.77 -14.87 9.67
C THR A 98 -5.10 -13.50 9.69
N THR A 99 -3.99 -13.29 8.99
CA THR A 99 -3.22 -12.04 9.03
C THR A 99 -3.41 -11.21 7.77
N LEU A 100 -3.35 -9.88 7.92
CA LEU A 100 -3.36 -8.93 6.79
C LEU A 100 -2.22 -9.22 5.80
N SER A 101 -1.05 -9.66 6.28
CA SER A 101 0.07 -10.03 5.42
C SER A 101 -0.25 -11.18 4.46
N HIS A 102 -1.10 -12.13 4.88
CA HIS A 102 -1.56 -13.22 4.02
C HIS A 102 -2.52 -12.73 2.94
N GLU A 103 -3.43 -11.82 3.32
CA GLU A 103 -4.36 -11.17 2.39
C GLU A 103 -3.62 -10.34 1.35
N VAL A 104 -2.69 -9.46 1.78
CA VAL A 104 -1.84 -8.67 0.88
C VAL A 104 -1.06 -9.56 -0.08
N LYS A 105 -0.55 -10.71 0.39
CA LYS A 105 0.17 -11.66 -0.48
C LYS A 105 -0.71 -12.34 -1.52
N ARG A 106 -1.99 -12.61 -1.20
CA ARG A 106 -2.91 -13.30 -2.11
C ARG A 106 -3.61 -12.36 -3.08
N GLU A 107 -3.99 -11.19 -2.61
CA GLU A 107 -4.94 -10.29 -3.27
C GLU A 107 -4.41 -8.86 -3.40
N GLY A 108 -3.28 -8.53 -2.76
CA GLY A 108 -2.70 -7.20 -2.81
C GLY A 108 -2.07 -6.87 -4.17
N ILE A 109 -2.14 -5.59 -4.53
CA ILE A 109 -1.55 -5.02 -5.74
C ILE A 109 -0.26 -4.31 -5.34
N ARG A 110 0.85 -4.73 -5.93
CA ARG A 110 2.16 -4.10 -5.68
C ARG A 110 2.22 -2.74 -6.39
N LEU A 111 2.34 -1.66 -5.61
CA LEU A 111 2.46 -0.30 -6.12
C LEU A 111 3.92 0.09 -6.37
N ALA A 112 4.84 -0.36 -5.51
CA ALA A 112 6.26 -0.08 -5.66
C ALA A 112 7.17 -1.18 -5.11
N CYS A 113 8.37 -1.21 -5.67
CA CYS A 113 9.44 -2.19 -5.46
C CYS A 113 10.77 -1.45 -5.51
N GLN A 114 11.61 -1.56 -4.48
CA GLN A 114 13.02 -1.21 -4.55
C GLN A 114 13.83 -2.37 -5.17
N ALA A 115 14.94 -2.05 -5.83
CA ALA A 115 15.68 -2.99 -6.69
C ALA A 115 16.40 -4.16 -5.96
N GLY A 116 16.20 -4.34 -4.66
CA GLY A 116 16.81 -5.41 -3.85
C GLY A 116 15.88 -6.57 -3.47
N PHE A 117 14.60 -6.53 -3.86
CA PHE A 117 13.63 -7.59 -3.52
C PHE A 117 13.39 -8.53 -4.71
N PRO A 118 13.31 -9.86 -4.54
CA PRO A 118 13.03 -10.78 -5.63
C PRO A 118 11.75 -10.38 -6.36
N ARG A 119 11.87 -10.06 -7.65
CA ARG A 119 10.72 -9.82 -8.53
C ARG A 119 9.86 -11.09 -8.56
N ARG A 120 8.64 -11.02 -8.03
CA ARG A 120 7.61 -11.95 -8.52
C ARG A 120 7.27 -11.58 -9.96
N GLN A 121 7.32 -12.58 -10.84
CA GLN A 121 6.67 -12.53 -12.14
C GLN A 121 5.16 -12.48 -11.91
N GLN A 122 4.58 -11.29 -11.78
CA GLN A 122 3.13 -11.14 -11.89
C GLN A 122 2.79 -9.82 -12.57
N CYS A 123 3.40 -9.63 -13.75
CA CYS A 123 2.96 -8.67 -14.74
C CYS A 123 2.26 -9.44 -15.87
N GLU A 124 1.13 -10.11 -15.61
CA GLU A 124 0.39 -10.77 -16.71
C GLU A 124 -1.11 -10.96 -16.48
N LYS A 125 -1.72 -10.27 -15.50
CA LYS A 125 -3.19 -10.29 -15.34
C LYS A 125 -3.76 -8.89 -15.14
N ALA A 126 -3.65 -8.08 -16.19
CA ALA A 126 -4.48 -6.88 -16.36
C ALA A 126 -4.66 -6.56 -17.87
N ARG A 127 -4.80 -7.60 -18.69
CA ARG A 127 -5.25 -7.53 -20.07
C ARG A 127 -6.07 -8.78 -20.38
N SER A 128 -7.36 -8.72 -20.06
CA SER A 128 -8.45 -9.42 -20.74
C SER A 128 -9.74 -8.67 -20.47
#